data_AF-X6Q220-F1
#
_entry.id   AF-X6Q220-F1
#
_cell.length_a   1.000
_cell.length_b   1.000
_cell.length_c   1.000
_cell.angle_alpha   90.00
_cell.angle_beta   90.00
_cell.angle_gamma   90.00
#
_symmetry.space_group_name_H-M   'P 1'
#
loop_
_entity.id
_entity.type
_entity.pdbx_description
1 polymer ?
#
loop_
_entity_poly.entity_id
_entity_poly.type
_entity_poly.pdbx_seq_one_letter_code
_entity_poly.pdbx_strand_id
1 'polypeptide(L)'
;MELTATGLLRNLALLLGMTFYPIDYASLIHPQHRHLVVVIITGLLPLPFLWLLLRSFKLQKTLVVLLLSFFIGAFVNLMTVFSVMHCYAILPFVTLMIALLCEQIKNKKVLIVSALLYLLTASFSLLHHGYASFLSGKMGEQMAKSIVRQCDRPVNKVMVIHLDKGETKYSSFWVIPFEAFGWGYSVLQQTGYQWPKTIINEEIRNRKQLKSLLLKAEKAGCDGVWYAEDEQVIRIR
;
A
#
# COMPACT_ATOMS: atom_id res chain seq x y z
N MET A 1 18.14 5.00 -12.73
CA MET A 1 18.02 5.62 -11.40
C MET A 1 19.43 5.79 -10.87
N GLU A 2 19.92 7.01 -10.72
CA GLU A 2 21.25 7.23 -10.13
C GLU A 2 21.20 6.95 -8.64
N LEU A 3 22.12 6.13 -8.14
CA LEU A 3 22.23 5.81 -6.73
C LEU A 3 22.83 7.01 -5.99
N THR A 4 21.97 7.88 -5.46
CA THR A 4 22.39 9.03 -4.68
C THR A 4 22.52 8.66 -3.21
N ALA A 5 23.53 9.21 -2.52
CA ALA A 5 23.72 8.99 -1.08
C ALA A 5 22.48 9.41 -0.26
N THR A 6 21.80 10.47 -0.69
CA THR A 6 20.53 10.94 -0.11
C THR A 6 19.40 9.94 -0.31
N GLY A 7 19.29 9.32 -1.48
CA GLY A 7 18.33 8.25 -1.76
C GLY A 7 18.56 7.02 -0.88
N LEU A 8 19.82 6.61 -0.73
CA LEU A 8 20.17 5.47 0.11
C LEU A 8 19.89 5.73 1.60
N LEU A 9 20.21 6.92 2.10
CA LEU A 9 19.93 7.31 3.48
C LEU A 9 18.42 7.37 3.75
N ARG A 10 17.63 7.90 2.81
CA ARG A 10 16.17 7.87 2.87
C ARG A 10 15.65 6.43 2.92
N ASN A 11 16.14 5.55 2.04
CA ASN A 11 15.70 4.15 2.00
C ASN A 11 16.08 3.42 3.30
N LEU A 12 17.25 3.69 3.88
CA LEU A 12 17.66 3.15 5.17
C LEU A 12 16.75 3.62 6.31
N ALA A 13 16.38 4.90 6.33
CA ALA A 13 15.45 5.44 7.33
C ALA A 13 14.06 4.81 7.22
N LEU A 14 13.56 4.63 5.99
CA LEU A 14 12.28 3.95 5.75
C LEU A 14 12.34 2.47 6.15
N LEU A 15 13.43 1.78 5.81
CA LEU A 15 13.69 0.39 6.21
C LEU A 15 13.62 0.23 7.72
N LEU A 16 14.41 1.01 8.46
CA LEU A 16 14.46 0.90 9.92
C LEU A 16 13.13 1.31 10.56
N GLY A 17 12.55 2.43 10.12
CA GLY A 17 11.27 2.92 10.63
C GLY A 17 10.15 1.91 10.42
N MET A 18 9.91 1.50 9.18
CA MET A 18 8.79 0.61 8.83
C MET A 18 8.96 -0.81 9.39
N THR A 19 10.19 -1.23 9.70
CA THR A 19 10.46 -2.57 10.24
C THR A 19 10.30 -2.63 11.76
N PHE A 20 10.82 -1.62 12.48
CA PHE A 20 10.88 -1.66 13.94
C PHE A 20 9.81 -0.82 14.62
N TYR A 21 9.19 0.15 13.93
CA TYR A 21 8.29 1.11 14.55
C TYR A 21 6.87 0.97 13.98
N PRO A 22 5.92 0.40 14.75
CA PRO A 22 4.58 0.06 14.26
C PRO A 22 3.62 1.27 14.25
N ILE A 23 4.14 2.47 13.96
CA ILE A 23 3.32 3.68 13.84
C ILE A 23 2.34 3.54 12.68
N ASP A 24 1.16 4.14 12.81
CA ASP A 24 0.18 4.14 11.72
C ASP A 24 0.59 5.11 10.60
N TYR A 25 1.39 4.59 9.67
CA TYR A 25 1.88 5.33 8.50
C TYR A 25 0.75 5.81 7.59
N ALA A 26 -0.41 5.14 7.58
CA ALA A 26 -1.55 5.56 6.75
C ALA A 26 -2.10 6.89 7.25
N SER A 27 -2.32 6.97 8.55
CA SER A 27 -2.75 8.20 9.23
C SER A 27 -1.69 9.32 9.19
N LEU A 28 -0.43 9.03 8.88
CA LEU A 28 0.63 10.04 8.74
C LEU A 28 0.74 10.57 7.31
N ILE A 29 0.76 9.67 6.32
CA ILE A 29 1.18 9.97 4.95
C ILE A 29 -0.01 10.33 4.06
N HIS A 30 -1.15 9.63 4.17
CA HIS A 30 -2.27 9.83 3.25
C HIS A 30 -3.04 11.13 3.58
N PRO A 31 -3.09 12.14 2.69
CA PRO A 31 -3.62 13.46 3.04
C PRO A 31 -5.09 13.46 3.48
N GLN A 32 -5.95 12.68 2.80
CA GLN A 32 -7.39 12.66 3.07
C GLN A 32 -7.77 11.86 4.33
N HIS A 33 -6.89 10.98 4.79
CA HIS A 33 -7.12 10.12 5.95
C HIS A 33 -6.14 10.41 7.09
N ARG A 34 -5.50 11.59 7.05
CA ARG A 34 -4.51 11.98 8.04
C ARG A 34 -5.18 12.21 9.39
N HIS A 35 -4.73 11.48 10.40
CA HIS A 35 -5.25 11.60 11.77
C HIS A 35 -4.11 11.73 12.77
N LEU A 36 -3.65 12.97 13.00
CA LEU A 36 -2.45 13.25 13.81
C LEU A 36 -2.52 12.71 15.24
N VAL A 37 -3.71 12.70 15.85
CA VAL A 37 -3.90 12.12 17.19
C VAL A 37 -3.60 10.63 17.20
N VAL A 38 -4.03 9.90 16.16
CA VAL A 38 -3.76 8.46 16.04
C VAL A 38 -2.27 8.22 15.83
N VAL A 39 -1.62 9.07 15.01
CA VAL A 39 -0.16 9.04 14.81
C VAL A 39 0.59 9.26 16.13
N ILE A 40 0.18 10.24 16.94
CA ILE A 40 0.82 10.51 18.24
C ILE A 40 0.65 9.32 19.19
N ILE A 41 -0.57 8.79 19.31
CA ILE A 41 -0.85 7.65 20.20
C ILE A 41 -0.06 6.41 19.74
N THR A 42 -0.18 6.04 18.46
CA THR A 42 0.53 4.89 17.88
C THR A 42 2.04 5.10 17.84
N GLY A 43 2.52 6.35 17.84
CA GLY A 43 3.93 6.68 17.98
C GLY A 43 4.44 6.49 19.40
N LEU A 44 3.70 6.94 20.42
CA LEU A 44 4.17 6.93 21.80
C LEU A 44 4.09 5.54 22.46
N LEU A 45 3.03 4.78 22.21
CA LEU A 45 2.76 3.48 22.84
C LEU A 45 3.89 2.43 22.67
N PRO A 46 4.54 2.25 21.50
CA PRO A 46 5.61 1.26 21.34
C PRO A 46 6.97 1.72 21.90
N LEU A 47 7.15 3.01 22.24
CA LEU A 47 8.45 3.55 22.69
C LEU A 47 9.04 2.84 23.92
N PRO A 48 8.28 2.48 24.97
CA PRO A 48 8.84 1.78 26.12
C PRO A 48 9.49 0.45 25.73
N PHE A 49 8.88 -0.30 24.80
CA PHE A 49 9.42 -1.57 24.34
C PHE A 49 10.69 -1.37 23.52
N LEU A 50 10.67 -0.44 22.56
CA LEU A 50 11.83 -0.12 21.74
C LEU A 50 13.01 0.38 22.58
N TRP A 51 12.74 1.20 23.58
CA TRP A 51 13.74 1.66 24.54
C TRP A 51 14.38 0.50 25.31
N LEU A 52 13.58 -0.47 25.77
CA LEU A 52 14.11 -1.65 26.46
C LEU A 52 14.96 -2.52 25.54
N LEU A 53 14.56 -2.71 24.29
CA LEU A 53 15.35 -3.44 23.30
C LEU A 53 16.70 -2.76 23.06
N LEU A 54 16.70 -1.44 22.85
CA LEU A 54 17.92 -0.65 22.66
C LEU A 54 18.85 -0.73 23.88
N ARG A 55 18.31 -0.60 25.10
CA ARG A 55 19.11 -0.71 26.33
C ARG A 55 19.69 -2.11 26.55
N SER A 56 19.02 -3.13 26.02
CA SER A 56 19.43 -4.53 26.14
C SER A 56 20.37 -4.95 25.02
N PHE A 57 20.69 -4.05 24.09
CA PHE A 57 21.61 -4.32 23.01
C PHE A 57 23.01 -4.62 23.55
N LYS A 58 23.48 -5.84 23.31
CA LYS A 58 24.88 -6.24 23.47
C LYS A 58 25.31 -6.95 22.22
N LEU A 59 26.45 -6.51 21.67
CA LEU A 59 26.99 -7.10 20.46
C LEU A 59 27.37 -8.56 20.75
N GLN A 60 26.73 -9.48 20.02
CA GLN A 60 26.98 -10.92 20.09
C GLN A 60 27.22 -11.43 18.67
N LYS A 61 28.01 -12.50 18.53
CA LYS A 61 28.31 -13.09 17.20
C LYS A 61 27.03 -13.41 16.43
N THR A 62 26.03 -14.00 17.10
CA THR A 62 24.72 -14.31 16.51
C THR A 62 23.99 -13.07 16.03
N LEU A 63 24.00 -11.99 16.83
CA LEU A 63 23.34 -10.74 16.47
C LEU A 63 24.04 -10.06 15.28
N VAL A 64 25.36 -10.15 15.18
CA VAL A 64 26.12 -9.67 14.01
C VAL A 64 25.72 -10.44 12.75
N VAL A 65 25.63 -11.76 12.82
CA VAL A 65 25.19 -12.59 11.68
C VAL A 65 23.78 -12.19 11.25
N LEU A 66 22.84 -12.03 12.19
CA LEU A 66 21.47 -11.62 11.87
C LEU A 66 21.40 -10.21 11.27
N LEU A 67 22.19 -9.25 11.75
CA LEU A 67 22.29 -7.92 11.18
C LEU A 67 22.83 -7.96 9.75
N LEU A 68 23.86 -8.77 9.48
CA LEU A 68 24.39 -8.95 8.13
C LEU A 68 23.34 -9.59 7.21
N SER A 69 22.65 -10.64 7.65
CA SER A 69 21.56 -11.27 6.89
C SER A 69 20.42 -10.29 6.60
N PHE A 70 20.06 -9.44 7.56
CA PHE A 70 19.08 -8.37 7.40
C PHE A 70 19.49 -7.40 6.28
N PHE A 71 20.73 -6.92 6.27
CA PHE A 71 21.21 -5.99 5.24
C PHE A 71 21.35 -6.66 3.87
N ILE A 72 21.82 -7.90 3.81
CA ILE A 72 21.91 -8.68 2.56
C ILE A 72 20.50 -8.87 1.98
N GLY A 73 19.52 -9.25 2.81
CA GLY A 73 18.14 -9.43 2.39
C GLY A 73 17.46 -8.13 1.92
N ALA A 74 17.83 -6.99 2.52
CA ALA A 74 17.33 -5.68 2.12
C ALA A 74 18.10 -5.04 0.95
N PHE A 75 19.28 -5.56 0.57
CA PHE A 75 20.24 -4.86 -0.28
C PHE A 75 19.64 -4.42 -1.63
N VAL A 76 18.99 -5.34 -2.35
CA VAL A 76 18.41 -5.04 -3.67
C VAL A 76 17.32 -3.97 -3.57
N ASN A 77 16.51 -4.01 -2.51
CA ASN A 77 15.42 -3.06 -2.28
C ASN A 77 15.93 -1.70 -1.80
N LEU A 78 17.05 -1.67 -1.08
CA LEU A 78 17.74 -0.43 -0.69
C LEU A 78 18.33 0.31 -1.90
N MET A 79 18.82 -0.44 -2.90
CA MET A 79 19.45 0.11 -4.10
C MET A 79 18.45 0.59 -5.15
N THR A 80 17.21 0.10 -5.09
CA THR A 80 16.16 0.38 -6.06
C THR A 80 15.07 1.25 -5.42
N VAL A 81 13.88 0.70 -5.19
CA VAL A 81 12.74 1.39 -4.59
C VAL A 81 12.38 0.68 -3.30
N PHE A 82 12.51 1.38 -2.17
CA PHE A 82 12.09 0.85 -0.89
C PHE A 82 10.64 1.21 -0.59
N SER A 83 9.85 0.23 -0.15
CA SER A 83 8.44 0.38 0.23
C SER A 83 8.12 -0.60 1.35
N VAL A 84 6.96 -0.42 1.99
CA VAL A 84 6.50 -1.26 3.12
C VAL A 84 6.55 -2.76 2.79
N MET A 85 6.23 -3.13 1.54
CA MET A 85 6.22 -4.54 1.11
C MET A 85 7.61 -5.19 1.15
N HIS A 86 8.67 -4.41 1.03
CA HIS A 86 10.04 -4.92 1.02
C HIS A 86 10.52 -5.33 2.41
N CYS A 87 9.83 -4.87 3.48
CA CYS A 87 10.14 -5.30 4.85
C CYS A 87 9.84 -6.80 5.07
N TYR A 88 8.93 -7.42 4.31
CA TYR A 88 8.57 -8.84 4.53
C TYR A 88 9.75 -9.80 4.40
N ALA A 89 10.70 -9.51 3.50
CA ALA A 89 11.87 -10.36 3.27
C ALA A 89 12.83 -10.43 4.46
N ILE A 90 12.78 -9.44 5.36
CA ILE A 90 13.73 -9.28 6.48
C ILE A 90 13.10 -9.47 7.86
N LEU A 91 11.77 -9.55 7.93
CA LEU A 91 11.03 -9.77 9.18
C LEU A 91 11.50 -11.00 9.98
N PRO A 92 11.86 -12.16 9.37
CA PRO A 92 12.36 -13.30 10.13
C PRO A 92 13.63 -12.96 10.92
N PHE A 93 14.58 -12.25 10.29
CA PHE A 93 15.83 -11.85 10.96
C PHE A 93 15.56 -10.87 12.10
N VAL A 94 14.66 -9.90 11.88
CA VAL A 94 14.23 -8.93 12.88
C VAL A 94 13.58 -9.62 14.07
N THR A 95 12.70 -10.58 13.81
CA THR A 95 11.99 -11.34 14.85
C THR A 95 12.98 -12.10 15.73
N LEU A 96 13.97 -12.76 15.14
CA LEU A 96 15.03 -13.45 15.87
C LEU A 96 15.91 -12.48 16.68
N MET A 97 16.27 -11.32 16.10
CA MET A 97 17.01 -10.29 16.83
C MET A 97 16.23 -9.78 18.05
N ILE A 98 14.94 -9.48 17.89
CA ILE A 98 14.07 -9.03 18.99
C ILE A 98 14.00 -10.12 20.07
N ALA A 99 13.83 -11.39 19.69
CA ALA A 99 13.80 -12.50 20.64
C ALA A 99 15.08 -12.59 21.48
N LEU A 100 16.26 -12.53 20.84
CA LEU A 100 17.55 -12.55 21.53
C LEU A 100 17.74 -11.36 22.47
N LEU A 101 17.26 -10.18 22.10
CA LEU A 101 17.32 -8.99 22.96
C LEU A 101 16.35 -9.11 24.16
N CYS A 102 15.16 -9.67 23.96
CA CYS A 102 14.19 -9.93 25.02
C CYS A 102 14.71 -10.90 26.09
N GLU A 103 15.53 -11.89 25.72
CA GLU A 103 16.15 -12.81 26.68
C GLU A 103 17.06 -12.08 27.68
N GLN A 104 17.76 -11.04 27.23
CA GLN A 104 18.70 -10.26 28.04
C GLN A 104 18.00 -9.35 29.07
N ILE A 105 16.70 -9.08 28.89
CA ILE A 105 15.93 -8.24 29.81
C ILE A 105 15.58 -9.03 31.07
N LYS A 106 16.13 -8.62 32.20
CA LYS A 106 15.89 -9.25 33.51
C LYS A 106 14.47 -9.01 34.04
N ASN A 107 13.95 -7.79 33.90
CA ASN A 107 12.63 -7.43 34.43
C ASN A 107 11.51 -7.91 33.49
N LYS A 108 11.06 -9.15 33.68
CA LYS A 108 10.05 -9.78 32.82
C LYS A 108 8.67 -9.10 32.89
N LYS A 109 8.28 -8.53 34.03
CA LYS A 109 7.01 -7.79 34.14
C LYS A 109 7.00 -6.56 33.23
N VAL A 110 8.06 -5.75 33.29
CA VAL A 110 8.19 -4.56 32.45
C VAL A 110 8.29 -4.93 30.96
N LEU A 111 9.01 -6.01 30.64
CA LEU A 111 9.06 -6.56 29.28
C LEU A 111 7.67 -6.90 28.74
N ILE A 112 6.88 -7.68 29.50
CA ILE A 112 5.54 -8.10 29.07
C ILE A 112 4.64 -6.89 28.87
N VAL A 113 4.58 -5.96 29.83
CA VAL A 113 3.72 -4.77 29.72
C VAL A 113 4.09 -3.92 28.50
N SER A 114 5.37 -3.64 28.31
CA SER A 114 5.83 -2.85 27.15
C SER A 114 5.60 -3.57 25.83
N ALA A 115 5.83 -4.88 25.77
CA ALA A 115 5.54 -5.70 24.59
C ALA A 115 4.04 -5.71 24.26
N LEU A 116 3.16 -5.73 25.27
CA LEU A 116 1.70 -5.63 25.04
C LEU A 116 1.32 -4.28 24.43
N LEU A 117 1.95 -3.17 24.84
CA LEU A 117 1.71 -1.86 24.22
C LEU A 117 2.18 -1.83 22.75
N TYR A 118 3.33 -2.44 22.48
CA TYR A 118 3.83 -2.61 21.12
C TYR A 118 2.87 -3.45 20.26
N LEU A 119 2.43 -4.61 20.77
CA LEU A 119 1.50 -5.51 20.09
C LEU A 119 0.14 -4.84 19.86
N LEU A 120 -0.39 -4.12 20.85
CA LEU A 120 -1.64 -3.37 20.70
C LEU A 120 -1.53 -2.35 19.55
N THR A 121 -0.40 -1.65 19.47
CA THR A 121 -0.13 -0.69 18.39
C THR A 121 -0.05 -1.39 17.04
N ALA A 122 0.71 -2.49 16.96
CA ALA A 122 0.85 -3.26 15.72
C ALA A 122 -0.50 -3.86 15.26
N SER A 123 -1.31 -4.39 16.18
CA SER A 123 -2.65 -4.89 15.90
C SER A 123 -3.60 -3.79 15.43
N PHE A 124 -3.57 -2.62 16.06
CA PHE A 124 -4.34 -1.48 15.60
C PHE A 124 -3.96 -1.08 14.17
N SER A 125 -2.67 -0.90 13.89
CA SER A 125 -2.16 -0.54 12.55
C SER A 125 -2.52 -1.61 11.51
N LEU A 126 -2.44 -2.90 11.87
CA LEU A 126 -2.87 -4.01 11.02
C LEU A 126 -4.36 -3.95 10.68
N LEU A 127 -5.22 -3.76 11.69
CA LEU A 127 -6.67 -3.66 11.50
C LEU A 127 -7.05 -2.43 10.68
N HIS A 128 -6.42 -1.28 10.94
CA HIS A 128 -6.67 -0.06 10.19
C HIS A 128 -6.25 -0.19 8.72
N HIS A 129 -5.06 -0.74 8.45
CA HIS A 129 -4.62 -1.04 7.08
C HIS A 129 -5.53 -2.09 6.41
N GLY A 130 -5.95 -3.12 7.13
CA GLY A 130 -6.90 -4.11 6.63
C GLY A 130 -8.25 -3.49 6.25
N TYR A 131 -8.76 -2.59 7.09
CA TYR A 131 -9.99 -1.85 6.82
C TYR A 131 -9.84 -0.90 5.62
N ALA A 132 -8.71 -0.18 5.51
CA ALA A 132 -8.40 0.67 4.36
C ALA A 132 -8.35 -0.13 3.05
N SER A 133 -7.70 -1.30 3.06
CA SER A 133 -7.64 -2.20 1.90
C SER A 133 -9.04 -2.71 1.53
N PHE A 134 -9.84 -3.08 2.53
CA PHE A 134 -11.22 -3.52 2.32
C PHE A 134 -12.09 -2.41 1.69
N LEU A 135 -11.97 -1.17 2.16
CA LEU A 135 -12.68 -0.03 1.57
C LEU A 135 -12.27 0.23 0.12
N SER A 136 -10.97 0.21 -0.18
CA SER A 136 -10.49 0.33 -1.57
C SER A 136 -11.03 -0.80 -2.46
N GLY A 137 -11.03 -2.05 -1.98
CA GLY A 137 -11.62 -3.18 -2.72
C GLY A 137 -13.11 -3.00 -2.98
N LYS A 138 -13.86 -2.57 -1.96
CA LYS A 138 -15.30 -2.29 -2.07
C LYS A 138 -15.60 -1.16 -3.03
N MET A 139 -14.75 -0.13 -3.09
CA MET A 139 -14.83 0.95 -4.08
C MET A 139 -14.76 0.40 -5.50
N GLY A 140 -13.73 -0.39 -5.80
CA GLY A 140 -13.56 -1.01 -7.12
C GLY A 140 -14.74 -1.91 -7.50
N GLU A 141 -15.26 -2.68 -6.55
CA GLU A 141 -16.46 -3.50 -6.71
C GLU A 141 -17.70 -2.65 -7.05
N GLN A 142 -17.90 -1.53 -6.35
CA GLN A 142 -19.02 -0.61 -6.59
C GLN A 142 -18.93 0.04 -7.98
N MET A 143 -17.75 0.48 -8.38
CA MET A 143 -17.48 1.01 -9.72
C MET A 143 -17.80 -0.05 -10.80
N ALA A 144 -17.37 -1.29 -10.61
CA ALA A 144 -17.69 -2.39 -11.52
C ALA A 144 -19.19 -2.68 -11.62
N LYS A 145 -19.88 -2.78 -10.48
CA LYS A 145 -21.34 -2.94 -10.45
C LYS A 145 -22.06 -1.79 -11.13
N SER A 146 -21.57 -0.56 -10.98
CA SER A 146 -22.11 0.61 -11.65
C SER A 146 -22.02 0.48 -13.17
N ILE A 147 -20.86 0.06 -13.71
CA ILE A 147 -20.71 -0.18 -15.15
C ILE A 147 -21.63 -1.28 -15.65
N VAL A 148 -21.69 -2.42 -14.95
CA VAL A 148 -22.54 -3.54 -15.38
C VAL A 148 -24.01 -3.11 -15.45
N ARG A 149 -24.49 -2.28 -14.52
CA ARG A 149 -25.86 -1.73 -14.54
C ARG A 149 -26.11 -0.75 -15.67
N GLN A 150 -25.07 -0.08 -16.19
CA GLN A 150 -25.15 0.83 -17.33
C GLN A 150 -25.04 0.12 -18.69
N CYS A 151 -24.82 -1.20 -18.68
CA CYS A 151 -24.69 -2.02 -19.88
C CYS A 151 -25.91 -2.91 -20.07
N ASP A 152 -26.75 -2.57 -21.05
CA ASP A 152 -27.93 -3.39 -21.40
C ASP A 152 -27.57 -4.71 -22.11
N ARG A 153 -26.31 -4.86 -22.52
CA ARG A 153 -25.78 -6.04 -23.21
C ARG A 153 -24.28 -6.21 -22.93
N PRO A 154 -23.71 -7.42 -23.14
CA PRO A 154 -22.27 -7.64 -23.04
C PRO A 154 -21.45 -6.70 -23.93
N VAL A 155 -20.39 -6.10 -23.37
CA VAL A 155 -19.44 -5.22 -24.06
C VAL A 155 -18.09 -5.93 -24.11
N ASN A 156 -17.67 -6.44 -25.28
CA ASN A 156 -16.50 -7.33 -25.37
C ASN A 156 -15.19 -6.56 -25.48
N LYS A 157 -15.16 -5.46 -26.24
CA LYS A 157 -13.98 -4.60 -26.39
C LYS A 157 -14.29 -3.22 -25.84
N VAL A 158 -13.59 -2.82 -24.78
CA VAL A 158 -13.83 -1.55 -24.11
C VAL A 158 -12.57 -0.70 -24.05
N MET A 159 -12.73 0.61 -24.22
CA MET A 159 -11.73 1.59 -23.82
C MET A 159 -12.12 2.21 -22.47
N VAL A 160 -11.23 2.13 -21.50
CA VAL A 160 -11.39 2.73 -20.18
C VAL A 160 -10.47 3.94 -20.09
N ILE A 161 -11.06 5.10 -19.81
CA ILE A 161 -10.39 6.39 -19.79
C ILE A 161 -10.41 6.92 -18.36
N HIS A 162 -9.26 7.22 -17.80
CA HIS A 162 -9.13 7.82 -16.47
C HIS A 162 -8.63 9.25 -16.55
N LEU A 163 -9.21 10.13 -15.72
CA LEU A 163 -8.68 11.47 -15.48
C LEU A 163 -7.71 11.47 -14.30
N ASP A 164 -6.41 11.53 -14.60
CA ASP A 164 -5.35 11.73 -13.61
C ASP A 164 -5.38 13.17 -13.09
N LYS A 165 -5.71 13.32 -11.81
CA LYS A 165 -5.73 14.62 -11.10
C LYS A 165 -4.45 14.88 -10.31
N GLY A 166 -3.42 14.04 -10.45
CA GLY A 166 -2.21 14.09 -9.65
C GLY A 166 -2.40 13.52 -8.24
N GLU A 167 -3.27 12.54 -8.10
CA GLU A 167 -3.57 11.88 -6.82
C GLU A 167 -2.35 11.11 -6.30
N THR A 168 -2.12 11.15 -4.99
CA THR A 168 -0.99 10.47 -4.36
C THR A 168 -1.40 9.09 -3.85
N LYS A 169 -0.87 8.05 -4.49
CA LYS A 169 -1.06 6.65 -4.07
C LYS A 169 -0.37 6.34 -2.74
N TYR A 170 -1.08 5.71 -1.80
CA TYR A 170 -0.51 5.22 -0.54
C TYR A 170 -0.40 3.68 -0.51
N SER A 171 0.44 3.10 -1.38
CA SER A 171 0.61 1.63 -1.46
C SER A 171 -0.69 0.90 -1.86
N SER A 172 -0.86 -0.36 -1.44
CA SER A 172 -2.08 -1.18 -1.62
C SER A 172 -3.22 -0.83 -0.65
N PHE A 173 -3.03 0.20 0.18
CA PHE A 173 -4.00 0.75 1.11
C PHE A 173 -4.40 2.12 0.58
N TRP A 174 -5.66 2.54 0.66
CA TRP A 174 -6.05 3.85 0.09
C TRP A 174 -5.59 4.01 -1.37
N VAL A 175 -5.96 3.03 -2.19
CA VAL A 175 -5.63 2.97 -3.62
C VAL A 175 -6.43 4.04 -4.37
N ILE A 176 -5.84 4.64 -5.40
CA ILE A 176 -6.55 5.59 -6.27
C ILE A 176 -7.78 4.87 -6.86
N PRO A 177 -8.99 5.47 -6.85
CA PRO A 177 -10.21 4.79 -7.25
C PRO A 177 -10.13 4.06 -8.60
N PHE A 178 -9.45 4.63 -9.59
CA PHE A 178 -9.25 3.98 -10.90
C PHE A 178 -8.38 2.72 -10.84
N GLU A 179 -7.31 2.73 -10.03
CA GLU A 179 -6.51 1.53 -9.78
C GLU A 179 -7.29 0.51 -8.93
N ALA A 180 -8.14 0.96 -8.00
CA ALA A 180 -9.03 0.10 -7.22
C ALA A 180 -10.08 -0.58 -8.10
N PHE A 181 -10.59 0.14 -9.12
CA PHE A 181 -11.40 -0.40 -10.21
C PHE A 181 -10.60 -1.38 -11.10
N GLY A 182 -9.30 -1.52 -10.85
CA GLY A 182 -8.42 -2.45 -11.54
C GLY A 182 -8.31 -2.13 -13.02
N TRP A 183 -8.31 -0.85 -13.39
CA TRP A 183 -8.28 -0.44 -14.81
C TRP A 183 -9.40 -1.10 -15.65
N GLY A 184 -10.57 -1.34 -15.05
CA GLY A 184 -11.71 -2.01 -15.70
C GLY A 184 -11.75 -3.53 -15.54
N TYR A 185 -10.67 -4.18 -15.08
CA TYR A 185 -10.64 -5.64 -14.91
C TYR A 185 -11.59 -6.13 -13.81
N SER A 186 -11.96 -5.29 -12.84
CA SER A 186 -12.95 -5.63 -11.81
C SER A 186 -14.33 -6.00 -12.39
N VAL A 187 -14.67 -5.51 -13.60
CA VAL A 187 -15.91 -5.88 -14.30
C VAL A 187 -15.94 -7.35 -14.68
N LEU A 188 -14.79 -7.97 -14.96
CA LEU A 188 -14.72 -9.41 -15.24
C LEU A 188 -15.31 -10.22 -14.09
N GLN A 189 -14.98 -9.88 -12.84
CA GLN A 189 -15.50 -10.62 -11.70
C GLN A 189 -17.04 -10.46 -11.60
N GLN A 190 -17.56 -9.27 -11.88
CA GLN A 190 -19.01 -8.99 -11.80
C GLN A 190 -19.82 -9.66 -12.92
N THR A 191 -19.19 -9.94 -14.07
CA THR A 191 -19.84 -10.58 -15.23
C THR A 191 -19.60 -12.08 -15.29
N GLY A 192 -18.98 -12.67 -14.27
CA GLY A 192 -18.59 -14.10 -14.29
C GLY A 192 -17.53 -14.41 -15.35
N TYR A 193 -16.63 -13.47 -15.59
CA TYR A 193 -15.53 -13.52 -16.55
C TYR A 193 -15.98 -13.65 -18.02
N GLN A 194 -17.22 -13.27 -18.33
CA GLN A 194 -17.77 -13.37 -19.68
C GLN A 194 -17.40 -12.17 -20.56
N TRP A 195 -17.36 -10.97 -19.99
CA TRP A 195 -17.02 -9.72 -20.68
C TRP A 195 -16.53 -8.65 -19.68
N PRO A 196 -15.70 -7.67 -20.09
CA PRO A 196 -15.11 -7.50 -21.43
C PRO A 196 -13.96 -8.48 -21.69
N LYS A 197 -13.75 -8.87 -22.95
CA LYS A 197 -12.62 -9.72 -23.38
C LYS A 197 -11.36 -8.91 -23.68
N THR A 198 -11.52 -7.64 -23.98
CA THR A 198 -10.41 -6.74 -24.32
C THR A 198 -10.64 -5.40 -23.65
N ILE A 199 -9.65 -4.96 -22.88
CA ILE A 199 -9.65 -3.68 -22.19
C ILE A 199 -8.46 -2.87 -22.71
N ILE A 200 -8.74 -1.65 -23.19
CA ILE A 200 -7.73 -0.66 -23.59
C ILE A 200 -7.75 0.45 -22.55
N ASN A 201 -6.63 0.71 -21.90
CA ASN A 201 -6.53 1.75 -20.87
C ASN A 201 -5.88 3.01 -21.44
N GLU A 202 -6.51 4.16 -21.18
CA GLU A 202 -5.99 5.47 -21.53
C GLU A 202 -6.07 6.40 -20.31
N GLU A 203 -5.07 7.27 -20.18
CA GLU A 203 -5.01 8.27 -19.12
C GLU A 203 -5.04 9.67 -19.75
N ILE A 204 -5.82 10.57 -19.17
CA ILE A 204 -5.87 11.98 -19.54
C ILE A 204 -5.61 12.85 -18.31
N ARG A 205 -5.01 14.03 -18.53
CA ARG A 205 -4.84 15.05 -17.48
C ARG A 205 -5.82 16.21 -17.61
N ASN A 206 -6.54 16.25 -18.73
CA ASN A 206 -7.50 17.31 -19.02
C ASN A 206 -8.71 16.72 -19.74
N ARG A 207 -9.92 16.99 -19.22
CA ARG A 207 -11.18 16.54 -19.82
C ARG A 207 -11.33 16.94 -21.31
N LYS A 208 -10.67 17.99 -21.78
CA LYS A 208 -10.66 18.37 -23.20
C LYS A 208 -10.08 17.28 -24.12
N GLN A 209 -9.21 16.41 -23.59
CA GLN A 209 -8.61 15.27 -24.31
C GLN A 209 -9.61 14.11 -24.52
N LEU A 210 -10.76 14.11 -23.81
CA LEU A 210 -11.75 13.05 -23.94
C LEU A 210 -12.28 12.92 -25.37
N LYS A 211 -12.47 14.05 -26.09
CA LYS A 211 -12.96 14.04 -27.47
C LYS A 211 -12.04 13.29 -28.43
N SER A 212 -10.72 13.45 -28.32
CA SER A 212 -9.78 12.75 -29.20
C SER A 212 -9.72 11.26 -28.87
N LEU A 213 -9.87 10.88 -27.60
CA LEU A 213 -9.93 9.49 -27.19
C LEU A 213 -11.22 8.78 -27.63
N LEU A 214 -12.36 9.47 -27.64
CA LEU A 214 -13.60 8.89 -28.19
C LEU A 214 -13.44 8.56 -29.68
N LEU A 215 -12.79 9.42 -30.46
CA LEU A 215 -12.45 9.13 -31.87
C LEU A 215 -11.46 7.96 -31.99
N LYS A 216 -10.49 7.85 -31.07
CA LYS A 216 -9.55 6.72 -31.01
C LYS A 216 -10.28 5.41 -30.70
N ALA A 217 -11.21 5.41 -29.75
CA ALA A 217 -12.02 4.25 -29.38
C ALA A 217 -12.85 3.74 -30.57
N GLU A 218 -13.46 4.65 -31.32
CA GLU A 218 -14.21 4.33 -32.53
C GLU A 218 -13.33 3.72 -33.62
N LYS A 219 -12.17 4.33 -33.90
CA LYS A 219 -11.19 3.77 -34.86
C LYS A 219 -10.66 2.40 -34.43
N ALA A 220 -10.53 2.18 -33.12
CA ALA A 220 -10.12 0.90 -32.55
C ALA A 220 -11.25 -0.15 -32.55
N GLY A 221 -12.47 0.21 -32.95
CA GLY A 221 -13.64 -0.68 -32.95
C GLY A 221 -14.04 -1.13 -31.54
N CYS A 222 -14.01 -0.22 -30.56
CA CYS A 222 -14.48 -0.53 -29.21
C CYS A 222 -16.02 -0.56 -29.17
N ASP A 223 -16.57 -1.58 -28.52
CA ASP A 223 -18.01 -1.78 -28.31
C ASP A 223 -18.59 -0.80 -27.27
N GLY A 224 -17.72 -0.27 -26.40
CA GLY A 224 -18.09 0.70 -25.39
C GLY A 224 -16.91 1.52 -24.89
N VAL A 225 -17.21 2.64 -24.25
CA VAL A 225 -16.22 3.51 -23.61
C VAL A 225 -16.65 3.82 -22.19
N TRP A 226 -15.77 3.54 -21.23
CA TRP A 226 -15.98 3.85 -19.82
C TRP A 226 -15.06 4.99 -19.41
N TYR A 227 -15.61 5.96 -18.70
CA TYR A 227 -14.88 7.09 -18.17
C TYR A 227 -14.91 7.05 -16.65
N ALA A 228 -13.73 6.93 -16.05
CA ALA A 228 -13.52 6.91 -14.61
C ALA A 228 -13.00 8.27 -14.13
N GLU A 229 -13.72 8.85 -13.19
CA GLU A 229 -13.34 10.08 -12.51
C GLU A 229 -13.71 9.97 -11.03
N ASP A 230 -12.70 10.16 -10.17
CA ASP A 230 -12.82 9.92 -8.74
C ASP A 230 -13.42 8.51 -8.49
N GLU A 231 -14.36 8.40 -7.56
CA GLU A 231 -15.06 7.16 -7.20
C GLU A 231 -16.18 6.76 -8.18
N GLN A 232 -16.31 7.48 -9.30
CA GLN A 232 -17.37 7.26 -10.26
C GLN A 232 -16.84 6.75 -11.59
N VAL A 233 -17.66 5.90 -12.21
CA VAL A 233 -17.41 5.42 -13.56
C VAL A 233 -18.72 5.44 -14.34
N ILE A 234 -18.66 6.07 -15.51
CA ILE A 234 -19.81 6.23 -16.40
C ILE A 234 -19.52 5.61 -17.76
N ARG A 235 -20.55 5.03 -18.36
CA ARG A 235 -20.52 4.60 -19.76
C ARG A 235 -20.88 5.79 -20.64
N ILE A 236 -19.98 6.14 -21.56
CA ILE A 236 -20.18 7.22 -22.52
C ILE A 236 -20.76 6.69 -23.84
N ARG A 237 -20.46 5.43 -24.19
CA ARG A 237 -20.90 4.76 -25.42
C ARG A 237 -21.12 3.27 -25.15
#